data_AF-A0A2H0UBS1-F1
#
_entry.id   AF-A0A2H0UBS1-F1
#
_cell.length_a   1.000
_cell.length_b   1.000
_cell.length_c   1.000
_cell.angle_alpha   90.00
_cell.angle_beta   90.00
_cell.angle_gamma   90.00
#
_symmetry.space_group_name_H-M   'P 1'
#
loop_
_entity.id
_entity.type
_entity.pdbx_description
1 polymer ?
#
loop_
_entity_poly.entity_id
_entity_poly.type
_entity_poly.pdbx_seq_one_letter_code
_entity_poly.pdbx_strand_id
1 'polypeptide(L)' 'MADFSKQNVEELKKLIADKRESLRVFRFGGAGSRTRDVRSGRNVRKEIAQILTELRARDLSAAKTKIASKPKKA' A
#
# COMPACT_ATOMS: atom_id res chain seq x y z
N MET A 1 14.45 -2.29 0.37
CA MET A 1 13.04 -2.70 0.15
C MET A 1 12.45 -2.86 1.53
N ALA A 2 11.35 -2.18 1.85
CA ALA A 2 10.70 -2.32 3.15
C ALA A 2 9.85 -3.60 3.19
N ASP A 3 9.91 -4.32 4.30
CA ASP A 3 9.10 -5.50 4.55
C ASP A 3 7.83 -5.08 5.30
N PHE A 4 6.68 -5.13 4.63
CA PHE A 4 5.38 -4.71 5.16
C PHE A 4 4.60 -5.88 5.82
N SER A 5 5.16 -7.09 5.80
CA SER A 5 4.50 -8.28 6.35
C SER A 5 4.33 -8.22 7.89
N LYS A 6 5.23 -7.52 8.58
CA LYS A 6 5.26 -7.44 10.05
C LYS A 6 4.36 -6.38 10.66
N GLN A 7 3.81 -5.48 9.84
CA GLN A 7 2.99 -4.36 10.31
C GLN A 7 1.53 -4.76 10.46
N ASN A 8 0.84 -4.10 11.40
CA ASN A 8 -0.60 -4.30 11.58
C ASN A 8 -1.38 -3.66 10.41
N VAL A 9 -2.57 -4.18 10.13
CA VAL A 9 -3.47 -3.67 9.08
C VAL A 9 -3.80 -2.19 9.29
N GLU A 10 -3.98 -1.76 10.54
CA GLU A 10 -4.25 -0.35 10.87
C GLU A 10 -3.04 0.55 10.59
N GLU A 11 -1.83 0.08 10.90
CA GLU A 11 -0.59 0.79 10.61
C GLU A 11 -0.36 0.91 9.11
N LEU A 12 -0.61 -0.17 8.36
CA LEU A 12 -0.53 -0.18 6.89
C LEU A 12 -1.52 0.83 6.27
N LYS A 13 -2.72 0.96 6.83
CA LYS A 13 -3.71 1.97 6.39
C LYS A 13 -3.24 3.40 6.67
N LYS A 14 -2.69 3.66 7.86
CA LYS A 14 -2.11 4.97 8.20
C LYS A 14 -0.93 5.31 7.28
N LEU A 15 -0.02 4.37 7.08
CA LEU A 15 1.13 4.53 6.17
C LEU A 15 0.71 4.83 4.73
N ILE A 16 -0.37 4.21 4.23
CA ILE A 16 -0.91 4.57 2.91
C ILE A 16 -1.34 6.04 2.86
N ALA A 17 -2.04 6.53 3.90
CA ALA A 17 -2.49 7.92 3.96
C ALA A 17 -1.28 8.88 3.93
N ASP A 18 -0.28 8.63 4.75
CA ASP A 18 0.94 9.45 4.85
C ASP A 18 1.75 9.45 3.55
N LYS A 19 1.87 8.28 2.90
CA LYS A 19 2.59 8.16 1.62
C LYS A 19 1.83 8.81 0.47
N ARG A 20 0.50 8.78 0.48
CA ARG A 20 -0.34 9.51 -0.50
C ARG A 20 -0.23 11.01 -0.32
N GLU A 21 -0.19 11.49 0.92
CA GLU A 21 0.08 12.89 1.24
C GLU A 21 1.45 13.31 0.72
N SER A 22 2.50 12.55 1.05
CA SER A 22 3.86 12.75 0.55
C SER A 22 3.92 12.80 -0.98
N LEU A 23 3.17 11.92 -1.66
CA LEU A 23 3.09 11.93 -3.13
C LEU A 23 2.39 13.19 -3.65
N ARG A 24 1.34 13.67 -2.95
CA ARG A 24 0.65 14.91 -3.31
C ARG A 24 1.58 16.10 -3.17
N VAL A 25 2.25 16.23 -2.03
CA VAL A 25 3.25 17.28 -1.77
C VAL A 25 4.38 17.21 -2.80
N PHE A 26 4.89 16.02 -3.13
CA PHE A 26 5.90 15.85 -4.18
C PHE A 26 5.41 16.33 -5.56
N ARG A 27 4.16 16.03 -5.94
CA ARG A 27 3.58 16.46 -7.21
C ARG A 27 3.41 17.97 -7.31
N PHE A 28 2.96 18.62 -6.24
CA PHE A 28 2.73 20.07 -6.24
C PHE A 28 4.00 20.87 -5.91
N GLY A 29 4.91 20.33 -5.10
CA GLY A 29 6.21 20.95 -4.79
C GLY A 29 7.19 20.97 -5.97
N GLY A 30 6.99 20.09 -6.96
CA GLY A 30 7.73 20.11 -8.23
C GLY A 30 7.11 20.99 -9.31
N ALA A 31 5.88 21.50 -9.11
CA ALA A 31 5.22 22.42 -10.03
C ALA A 31 5.79 23.84 -9.85
N GLY A 32 7.01 24.08 -10.32
CA GLY A 32 7.63 25.42 -10.31
C GLY A 32 9.15 25.43 -10.17
N SER A 33 9.78 24.32 -9.78
CA SER A 33 11.23 24.20 -9.68
C SER A 33 11.69 22.83 -10.14
N ARG A 34 12.86 22.75 -10.74
CA ARG A 34 13.50 21.55 -11.28
C ARG A 34 13.82 20.58 -10.12
N THR A 35 12.84 19.83 -9.64
CA THR A 35 13.04 18.81 -8.61
C THR A 35 14.10 17.82 -9.08
N ARG A 36 15.28 17.88 -8.46
CA ARG A 36 16.45 17.08 -8.85
C ARG A 36 16.29 15.59 -8.54
N ASP A 37 15.37 15.23 -7.62
CA ASP A 37 15.12 13.85 -7.24
C ASP A 37 13.76 13.32 -7.74
N VAL A 38 13.72 12.94 -9.01
CA VAL A 38 12.58 12.23 -9.63
C VAL A 38 12.41 10.79 -9.12
N ARG A 39 13.44 10.22 -8.47
CA ARG A 39 13.42 8.82 -7.99
C ARG A 39 12.57 8.69 -6.74
N SER A 40 12.58 9.71 -5.87
CA SER A 40 11.72 9.77 -4.69
C SER A 40 10.24 9.53 -5.01
N GLY A 41 9.67 10.22 -5.99
CA GLY A 41 8.27 10.03 -6.40
C GLY A 41 7.97 8.62 -6.95
N ARG A 42 8.92 8.00 -7.65
CA ARG A 42 8.79 6.60 -8.09
C ARG A 42 8.81 5.63 -6.90
N ASN A 43 9.70 5.86 -5.94
CA ASN A 43 9.82 5.02 -4.74
C ASN A 43 8.55 5.09 -3.89
N VAL A 44 7.99 6.28 -3.67
CA VAL A 44 6.74 6.45 -2.92
C VAL A 44 5.58 5.71 -3.59
N ARG A 45 5.45 5.79 -4.93
CA ARG A 45 4.43 5.01 -5.66
C ARG A 45 4.62 3.50 -5.51
N LYS A 46 5.87 3.03 -5.54
CA LYS A 46 6.19 1.61 -5.36
C LYS A 46 5.80 1.12 -3.97
N GLU A 47 6.11 1.89 -2.93
CA GLU A 47 5.76 1.55 -1.54
C GLU A 47 4.24 1.49 -1.35
N ILE A 48 3.48 2.45 -1.89
CA ILE A 48 2.01 2.42 -1.87
C ILE A 48 1.48 1.13 -2.51
N ALA A 49 2.01 0.75 -3.68
CA ALA A 49 1.58 -0.47 -4.38
C ALA A 49 1.89 -1.74 -3.58
N GLN A 50 3.06 -1.80 -2.94
CA GLN A 50 3.45 -2.93 -2.09
C GLN A 50 2.51 -3.08 -0.89
N ILE A 51 2.20 -1.97 -0.18
CA ILE A 51 1.29 -2.01 0.97
C ILE A 51 -0.12 -2.46 0.54
N LEU A 52 -0.64 -1.94 -0.58
CA LEU A 52 -1.95 -2.35 -1.11
C LEU A 52 -1.98 -3.83 -1.51
N THR A 53 -0.88 -4.34 -2.06
CA THR A 53 -0.75 -5.76 -2.43
C THR A 53 -0.79 -6.65 -1.19
N GLU A 54 -0.07 -6.26 -0.13
CA GLU A 54 -0.06 -6.97 1.15
C GLU A 54 -1.45 -6.99 1.79
N LEU A 55 -2.14 -5.85 1.85
CA LEU A 55 -3.52 -5.79 2.36
C LEU A 55 -4.45 -6.70 1.55
N ARG A 56 -4.34 -6.69 0.22
CA ARG A 56 -5.15 -7.55 -0.63
C ARG A 56 -4.82 -9.03 -0.43
N ALA A 57 -3.55 -9.38 -0.23
CA ALA A 57 -3.15 -10.76 0.07
C ALA A 57 -3.77 -11.26 1.38
N ARG A 58 -3.82 -10.42 2.42
CA ARG A 58 -4.49 -10.71 3.70
C ARG A 58 -6.01 -10.87 3.54
N ASP A 59 -6.64 -10.02 2.74
CA ASP A 59 -8.08 -10.14 2.45
C ASP A 59 -8.40 -11.46 1.73
N LEU A 60 -7.56 -11.85 0.76
CA LEU A 60 -7.73 -13.09 0.01
C LEU A 60 -7.48 -14.33 0.88
N SER A 61 -6.50 -14.30 1.79
CA SER A 61 -6.29 -15.42 2.73
C SER A 61 -7.47 -15.57 3.68
N ALA A 62 -8.00 -14.48 4.23
CA ALA A 62 -9.19 -14.49 5.07
C ALA A 62 -10.43 -14.99 4.29
N ALA A 63 -10.59 -14.61 3.02
CA ALA A 63 -11.68 -15.08 2.18
C ALA A 63 -11.57 -16.59 1.88
N LYS A 64 -10.36 -17.11 1.61
CA LYS A 64 -10.13 -18.56 1.41
C LYS A 64 -10.56 -19.37 2.63
N THR A 65 -10.23 -18.92 3.84
CA THR A 65 -10.64 -19.59 5.08
C THR A 65 -12.16 -19.65 5.23
N LYS A 66 -12.87 -18.56 4.88
CA LYS A 66 -14.35 -18.51 4.94
C LYS A 66 -15.04 -19.39 3.91
N ILE A 67 -14.42 -19.58 2.75
CA ILE A 67 -14.96 -20.44 1.69
C ILE A 67 -14.77 -21.92 2.07
N ALA A 68 -13.62 -22.27 2.64
CA ALA A 68 -13.34 -23.63 3.09
C ALA A 68 -14.24 -24.10 4.24
N SER A 69 -14.73 -23.18 5.08
CA SER A 69 -15.63 -23.49 6.19
C SER A 69 -17.12 -23.53 5.81
N LYS A 70 -17.48 -23.14 4.58
CA LYS A 70 -18.89 -23.13 4.16
C LYS A 70 -19.32 -24.56 3.80
N PRO A 71 -20.40 -25.11 4.39
CA PRO A 71 -20.84 -26.46 4.08
C PRO A 71 -21.19 -26.53 2.59
N LYS A 72 -20.61 -27.53 1.90
CA LYS A 72 -20.94 -27.84 0.52
C LYS A 72 -22.43 -28.18 0.49
N LYS A 73 -23.26 -27.33 -0.12
CA LYS A 73 -24.68 -27.65 -0.34
C LYS A 73 -24.72 -28.92 -1.19
N ALA A 74 -25.19 -30.01 -0.57
CA ALA A 74 -25.53 -31.25 -1.26
C ALA A 74 -26.80 -31.04 -2.10
#